data_AF-A0A923UB53-F1
#
_entry.id   AF-A0A923UB53-F1
#
_cell.length_a   1.000
_cell.length_b   1.000
_cell.length_c   1.000
_cell.angle_alpha   90.00
_cell.angle_beta   90.00
_cell.angle_gamma   90.00
#
_symmetry.space_group_name_H-M   'P 1'
#
loop_
_entity.id
_entity.type
_entity.pdbx_description
1 polymer ?
#
loop_
_entity_poly.entity_id
_entity_poly.type
_entity_poly.pdbx_seq_one_letter_code
_entity_poly.pdbx_strand_id
1 'polypeptide(L)'
;MTRSRYWAMKHQQNETHAAPSPRTRRRRLGTALVAALGAGALLTAGLVQPQIARATAVPDSLNPTTTLSAAQRATLLGIAKDTWKFFEKTVDSNTHLPLDNLGPGETKGTYTSAANIGVYLQSVVAANDLKIISRPEARSLISATLETVGSMERDHGFLHQWYDTGTAKAILNPGDVFCATQAAPAQDNCSFLSAVDNGWYASGLLVTRSAFPELAKTVNALIAPMDFSIFYDSRAQTACNTNAAIEGNQPTGQMYGGYYSGQGPASYHNGALYSDPRIAMYVGMGLHQMPGDVWWRTWRTLPPKQCETDPDFSWQGQAPAGYWTTINDPQSGKPFRVWEGHYTYP
;
A
#
# COMPACT_ATOMS: atom_id res chain seq x y z
N MET A 1 27.13 16.52 17.44
CA MET A 1 26.65 15.19 17.90
C MET A 1 25.28 14.94 17.30
N THR A 2 25.09 13.72 16.79
CA THR A 2 24.42 13.36 15.54
C THR A 2 22.88 13.29 15.58
N ARG A 3 22.24 13.84 14.54
CA ARG A 3 20.79 13.76 14.21
C ARG A 3 20.37 12.38 13.64
N SER A 4 21.15 11.33 13.89
CA SER A 4 20.99 9.99 13.30
C SER A 4 20.00 9.08 14.05
N ARG A 5 19.35 9.54 15.14
CA ARG A 5 18.57 8.66 16.03
C ARG A 5 17.05 8.69 15.85
N TYR A 6 16.51 9.55 14.99
CA TYR A 6 15.05 9.70 14.88
C TYR A 6 14.39 8.65 13.96
N TRP A 7 15.14 8.01 13.06
CA TRP A 7 14.59 7.02 12.12
C TRP A 7 14.83 5.55 12.52
N ALA A 8 15.78 5.26 13.41
CA ALA A 8 16.01 3.92 13.95
C ALA A 8 14.97 3.50 15.03
N MET A 9 14.12 4.42 15.49
CA MET A 9 13.24 4.19 16.65
C MET A 9 11.89 3.56 16.29
N LYS A 10 11.51 3.48 15.00
CA LYS A 10 10.25 2.87 14.57
C LYS A 10 10.29 1.35 14.39
N HIS A 11 11.47 0.73 14.37
CA HIS A 11 11.63 -0.71 14.17
C HIS A 11 12.15 -1.49 15.39
N GLN A 12 12.34 -0.84 16.55
CA GLN A 12 13.00 -1.47 17.71
C GLN A 12 12.11 -1.61 18.96
N GLN A 13 10.80 -1.34 18.89
CA GLN A 13 9.90 -1.38 20.06
C GLN A 13 9.17 -2.72 20.30
N ASN A 14 9.48 -3.79 19.57
CA ASN A 14 8.79 -5.08 19.72
C ASN A 14 9.60 -6.21 20.39
N GLU A 15 10.67 -5.91 21.13
CA GLU A 15 11.35 -6.94 21.92
C GLU A 15 11.56 -6.53 23.38
N THR A 16 11.02 -7.38 24.25
CA THR A 16 11.30 -7.53 25.69
C THR A 16 10.82 -6.45 26.66
N HIS A 17 9.63 -6.66 27.22
CA HIS A 17 9.41 -6.46 28.66
C HIS A 17 8.40 -7.48 29.20
N ALA A 18 8.93 -8.55 29.79
CA ALA A 18 8.19 -9.37 30.73
C ALA A 18 7.92 -8.53 32.00
N ALA A 19 6.66 -8.49 32.44
CA ALA A 19 6.26 -7.89 33.71
C ALA A 19 5.37 -8.86 34.51
N PRO A 20 5.38 -8.77 35.85
CA PRO A 20 5.36 -9.94 36.74
C PRO A 20 3.97 -10.44 37.13
N SER A 21 3.92 -11.70 37.58
CA SER A 21 2.72 -12.39 38.07
C SER A 21 2.03 -11.66 39.23
N PRO A 22 0.69 -11.59 39.26
CA PRO A 22 -0.04 -11.28 40.48
C PRO A 22 -0.31 -12.54 41.30
N ARG A 23 0.09 -12.44 42.56
CA ARG A 23 -0.16 -13.41 43.63
C ARG A 23 -1.64 -13.77 43.77
N THR A 24 -1.85 -15.06 44.00
CA THR A 24 -3.04 -15.71 44.55
C THR A 24 -3.77 -14.91 45.63
N ARG A 25 -5.09 -14.76 45.48
CA ARG A 25 -6.01 -14.65 46.63
C ARG A 25 -7.22 -15.55 46.43
N ARG A 26 -7.23 -16.65 47.18
CA ARG A 26 -8.35 -17.57 47.34
C ARG A 26 -9.56 -16.82 47.92
N ARG A 27 -10.73 -16.96 47.29
CA ARG A 27 -12.01 -16.96 48.00
C ARG A 27 -12.84 -18.15 47.55
N ARG A 28 -13.06 -19.05 48.50
CA ARG A 28 -14.03 -20.15 48.45
C ARG A 28 -15.43 -19.56 48.47
N LEU A 29 -16.36 -20.14 47.71
CA LEU A 29 -17.78 -20.20 48.05
C LEU A 29 -18.38 -21.45 47.40
N GLY A 30 -19.23 -22.10 48.18
CA GLY A 30 -19.52 -23.53 48.13
C GLY A 30 -20.45 -23.98 47.01
N THR A 31 -20.35 -25.27 46.74
CA THR A 31 -21.27 -26.13 46.01
C THR A 31 -22.60 -26.30 46.74
N ALA A 32 -23.70 -26.33 45.98
CA ALA A 32 -24.82 -27.25 46.23
C ALA A 32 -25.61 -27.50 44.94
N LEU A 33 -25.76 -28.78 44.60
CA LEU A 33 -26.52 -29.36 43.50
C LEU A 33 -28.04 -29.18 43.67
N VAL A 34 -28.78 -29.18 42.55
CA VAL A 34 -30.06 -29.91 42.44
C VAL A 34 -30.13 -30.60 41.07
N ALA A 35 -30.73 -31.79 41.10
CA ALA A 35 -30.67 -32.90 40.16
C ALA A 35 -31.66 -32.84 38.97
N ALA A 36 -31.57 -33.91 38.18
CA ALA A 36 -32.01 -34.16 36.81
C ALA A 36 -33.51 -34.50 36.61
N LEU A 37 -33.80 -34.91 35.36
CA LEU A 37 -35.02 -35.48 34.71
C LEU A 37 -35.82 -34.41 33.95
N GLY A 38 -36.22 -34.55 32.68
CA GLY A 38 -36.24 -35.66 31.74
C GLY A 38 -37.43 -35.45 30.78
N ALA A 39 -37.25 -35.80 29.50
CA ALA A 39 -38.26 -36.00 28.45
C ALA A 39 -38.96 -34.80 27.78
N GLY A 40 -38.63 -34.61 26.48
CA GLY A 40 -39.58 -34.77 25.39
C GLY A 40 -40.56 -33.63 25.07
N ALA A 41 -40.20 -32.76 24.12
CA ALA A 41 -41.14 -32.18 23.17
C ALA A 41 -40.40 -31.80 21.87
N LEU A 42 -40.61 -32.60 20.83
CA LEU A 42 -40.35 -32.23 19.44
C LEU A 42 -41.29 -31.07 19.08
N LEU A 43 -40.73 -29.88 18.89
CA LEU A 43 -41.42 -28.78 18.22
C LEU A 43 -40.56 -28.32 17.05
N THR A 44 -41.04 -28.66 15.86
CA THR A 44 -40.57 -28.22 14.56
C THR A 44 -40.72 -26.70 14.46
N ALA A 45 -39.66 -25.96 14.81
CA ALA A 45 -39.56 -24.55 14.47
C ALA A 45 -39.17 -24.45 12.98
N GLY A 46 -40.12 -24.01 12.16
CA GLY A 46 -39.98 -23.88 10.72
C GLY A 46 -38.77 -23.03 10.33
N LEU A 47 -38.13 -23.45 9.23
CA LEU A 47 -37.13 -22.68 8.49
C LEU A 47 -37.74 -21.36 8.01
N VAL A 48 -37.66 -20.31 8.83
CA VAL A 48 -37.75 -18.95 8.32
C VAL A 48 -36.37 -18.65 7.74
N GLN A 49 -36.19 -18.98 6.46
CA GLN A 49 -35.06 -18.45 5.70
C GLN A 49 -35.14 -16.92 5.80
N PRO A 50 -34.10 -16.23 6.29
CA PRO A 50 -34.06 -14.79 6.16
C PRO A 50 -34.05 -14.52 4.66
N GLN A 51 -35.13 -13.94 4.15
CA GLN A 51 -35.10 -13.34 2.83
C GLN A 51 -34.07 -12.21 2.93
N ILE A 52 -32.86 -12.50 2.46
CA ILE A 52 -31.87 -11.47 2.20
C ILE A 52 -32.50 -10.61 1.11
N ALA A 53 -33.12 -9.51 1.53
CA ALA A 53 -33.34 -8.39 0.66
C ALA A 53 -31.94 -8.04 0.14
N ARG A 54 -31.64 -8.45 -1.09
CA ARG A 54 -30.50 -7.91 -1.83
C ARG A 54 -30.64 -6.41 -1.70
N ALA A 55 -29.68 -5.76 -1.05
CA ALA A 55 -29.52 -4.32 -1.15
C ALA A 55 -29.10 -4.00 -2.59
N THR A 56 -30.05 -4.10 -3.52
CA THR A 56 -29.92 -3.66 -4.92
C THR A 56 -30.36 -2.21 -5.10
N ALA A 57 -30.55 -1.48 -4.00
CA ALA A 57 -30.74 -0.04 -4.05
C ALA A 57 -29.49 0.63 -3.47
N VAL A 58 -28.50 0.90 -4.32
CA VAL A 58 -27.76 2.16 -4.16
C VAL A 58 -28.86 3.22 -4.18
N PRO A 59 -29.01 4.04 -3.12
CA PRO A 59 -30.06 5.06 -3.14
C PRO A 59 -29.85 5.93 -4.39
N ASP A 60 -30.93 6.09 -5.18
CA ASP A 60 -31.03 6.98 -6.35
C ASP A 60 -30.77 8.47 -6.01
N SER A 61 -30.24 8.77 -4.82
CA SER A 61 -29.92 10.12 -4.34
C SER A 61 -28.50 10.58 -4.67
N LEU A 62 -27.69 9.80 -5.39
CA LEU A 62 -26.51 10.36 -6.06
C LEU A 62 -26.93 11.01 -7.38
N ASN A 63 -27.77 12.05 -7.30
CA ASN A 63 -27.94 12.97 -8.41
C ASN A 63 -26.61 13.72 -8.60
N PRO A 64 -25.88 13.56 -9.71
CA PRO A 64 -24.64 14.29 -9.96
C PRO A 64 -24.94 15.72 -10.43
N THR A 65 -25.84 16.43 -9.75
CA THR A 65 -26.35 17.75 -10.16
C THR A 65 -25.77 18.91 -9.35
N THR A 66 -24.92 18.68 -8.35
CA THR A 66 -24.20 19.77 -7.69
C THR A 66 -22.99 20.19 -8.54
N THR A 67 -23.27 20.89 -9.63
CA THR A 67 -22.23 21.65 -10.34
C THR A 67 -21.62 22.66 -9.37
N LEU A 68 -20.30 22.63 -9.21
CA LEU A 68 -19.57 23.60 -8.38
C LEU A 68 -19.93 25.03 -8.79
N SER A 69 -20.18 25.89 -7.81
CA SER A 69 -20.37 27.32 -8.08
C SER A 69 -19.10 27.93 -8.67
N ALA A 70 -19.23 29.06 -9.37
CA ALA A 70 -18.08 29.78 -9.91
C ALA A 70 -17.05 30.13 -8.83
N ALA A 71 -17.52 30.50 -7.62
CA ALA A 71 -16.66 30.77 -6.47
C ALA A 71 -15.91 29.52 -5.98
N GLN A 72 -16.60 28.39 -5.81
CA GLN A 72 -15.96 27.13 -5.41
C GLN A 72 -14.91 26.68 -6.42
N ARG A 73 -15.21 26.77 -7.72
CA ARG A 73 -14.26 26.47 -8.79
C ARG A 73 -13.05 27.38 -8.75
N ALA A 74 -13.24 28.68 -8.54
CA ALA A 74 -12.15 29.65 -8.42
C ALA A 74 -11.25 29.33 -7.21
N THR A 75 -11.83 28.98 -6.06
CA THR A 75 -11.08 28.58 -4.86
C THR A 75 -10.25 27.31 -5.12
N LEU A 76 -10.87 26.26 -5.66
CA LEU A 76 -10.16 24.99 -5.94
C LEU A 76 -9.05 25.16 -6.98
N LEU A 77 -9.28 25.96 -8.02
CA LEU A 77 -8.26 26.28 -9.00
C LEU A 77 -7.13 27.13 -8.40
N GLY A 78 -7.44 28.02 -7.46
CA GLY A 78 -6.44 28.76 -6.68
C GLY A 78 -5.53 27.82 -5.90
N ILE A 79 -6.12 26.88 -5.15
CA ILE A 79 -5.38 25.86 -4.40
C ILE A 79 -4.49 25.02 -5.33
N ALA A 80 -5.02 24.59 -6.49
CA ALA A 80 -4.25 23.81 -7.45
C ALA A 80 -3.06 24.60 -8.02
N LYS A 81 -3.26 25.89 -8.36
CA LYS A 81 -2.17 26.78 -8.81
C LYS A 81 -1.11 26.99 -7.74
N ASP A 82 -1.53 27.22 -6.50
CA ASP A 82 -0.60 27.40 -5.38
C ASP A 82 0.18 26.13 -5.06
N THR A 83 -0.47 24.97 -5.19
CA THR A 83 0.19 23.66 -5.06
C THR A 83 1.18 23.44 -6.19
N TRP A 84 0.84 23.78 -7.44
CA TRP A 84 1.74 23.65 -8.60
C TRP A 84 3.04 24.45 -8.43
N LYS A 85 2.98 25.65 -7.82
CA LYS A 85 4.17 26.48 -7.51
C LYS A 85 5.22 25.77 -6.67
N PHE A 86 4.86 24.71 -5.95
CA PHE A 86 5.84 23.84 -5.30
C PHE A 86 6.80 23.29 -6.36
N PHE A 87 6.30 22.56 -7.36
CA PHE A 87 7.14 21.89 -8.35
C PHE A 87 7.95 22.86 -9.22
N GLU A 88 7.40 24.04 -9.52
CA GLU A 88 8.14 25.10 -10.23
C GLU A 88 9.44 25.50 -9.53
N LYS A 89 9.52 25.33 -8.20
CA LYS A 89 10.67 25.73 -7.38
C LYS A 89 11.49 24.55 -6.87
N THR A 90 10.95 23.35 -6.87
CA THR A 90 11.51 22.21 -6.13
C THR A 90 11.99 21.05 -6.99
N VAL A 91 11.71 21.07 -8.29
CA VAL A 91 12.30 20.13 -9.25
C VAL A 91 13.71 20.59 -9.59
N ASP A 92 14.68 19.67 -9.55
CA ASP A 92 16.06 19.97 -9.92
C ASP A 92 16.15 20.35 -11.41
N SER A 93 16.88 21.42 -11.73
CA SER A 93 16.93 21.96 -13.09
C SER A 93 17.77 21.12 -14.06
N ASN A 94 18.66 20.27 -13.56
CA ASN A 94 19.57 19.48 -14.37
C ASN A 94 19.03 18.07 -14.58
N THR A 95 18.55 17.43 -13.51
CA THR A 95 18.05 16.05 -13.56
C THR A 95 16.54 15.99 -13.77
N HIS A 96 15.81 17.08 -13.55
CA HIS A 96 14.35 17.12 -13.61
C HIS A 96 13.67 16.16 -12.62
N LEU A 97 14.35 15.85 -11.51
CA LEU A 97 13.80 15.03 -10.43
C LEU A 97 13.12 15.91 -9.36
N PRO A 98 11.91 15.54 -8.90
CA PRO A 98 11.26 16.21 -7.78
C PRO A 98 11.97 15.86 -6.48
N LEU A 99 12.18 16.83 -5.59
CA LEU A 99 12.66 16.51 -4.24
C LEU A 99 11.57 15.88 -3.36
N ASP A 100 12.00 15.22 -2.29
CA ASP A 100 11.12 14.60 -1.30
C ASP A 100 10.47 15.61 -0.35
N ASN A 101 11.27 16.47 0.29
CA ASN A 101 10.78 17.35 1.33
C ASN A 101 11.34 18.78 1.28
N LEU A 102 10.47 19.74 1.57
CA LEU A 102 10.88 21.10 1.98
C LEU A 102 10.85 21.16 3.51
N GLY A 103 12.03 21.31 4.11
CA GLY A 103 12.19 21.55 5.53
C GLY A 103 11.82 22.99 5.93
N PRO A 104 11.83 23.29 7.25
CA PRO A 104 11.63 24.64 7.74
C PRO A 104 12.57 25.65 7.06
N GLY A 105 12.05 26.85 6.80
CA GLY A 105 12.81 27.91 6.11
C GLY A 105 13.20 27.59 4.67
N GLU A 106 12.39 26.78 3.96
CA GLU A 106 12.60 26.37 2.56
C GLU A 106 13.89 25.55 2.33
N THR A 107 14.39 24.87 3.37
CA THR A 107 15.53 23.96 3.22
C THR A 107 15.15 22.80 2.32
N LYS A 108 15.72 22.74 1.12
CA LYS A 108 15.41 21.69 0.13
C LYS A 108 16.10 20.37 0.52
N GLY A 109 15.34 19.29 0.57
CA GLY A 109 15.91 17.94 0.48
C GLY A 109 16.64 17.79 -0.86
N THR A 110 17.76 17.08 -0.84
CA THR A 110 18.58 16.79 -2.04
C THR A 110 18.38 15.36 -2.52
N TYR A 111 17.21 14.78 -2.26
CA TYR A 111 16.92 13.39 -2.55
C TYR A 111 15.47 13.19 -2.98
N THR A 112 15.21 12.08 -3.66
CA THR A 112 13.90 11.67 -4.17
C THR A 112 13.68 10.17 -4.04
N SER A 113 12.45 9.74 -4.24
CA SER A 113 12.01 8.34 -4.24
C SER A 113 11.19 8.05 -5.51
N ALA A 114 10.95 6.76 -5.78
CA ALA A 114 10.08 6.34 -6.88
C ALA A 114 8.66 6.94 -6.75
N ALA A 115 8.14 7.02 -5.52
CA ALA A 115 6.83 7.62 -5.24
C ALA A 115 6.77 9.09 -5.65
N ASN A 116 7.79 9.88 -5.27
CA ASN A 116 7.85 11.31 -5.60
C ASN A 116 7.89 11.53 -7.11
N ILE A 117 8.67 10.72 -7.83
CA ILE A 117 8.72 10.74 -9.30
C ILE A 117 7.34 10.42 -9.89
N GLY A 118 6.69 9.36 -9.42
CA GLY A 118 5.36 8.96 -9.88
C GLY A 118 4.29 10.05 -9.66
N VAL A 119 4.25 10.61 -8.45
CA VAL A 119 3.31 11.68 -8.09
C VAL A 119 3.61 12.98 -8.84
N TYR A 120 4.88 13.30 -9.09
CA TYR A 120 5.24 14.46 -9.90
C TYR A 120 4.72 14.31 -11.34
N LEU A 121 4.94 13.15 -11.97
CA LEU A 121 4.41 12.88 -13.32
C LEU A 121 2.88 13.09 -13.37
N GLN A 122 2.15 12.56 -12.39
CA GLN A 122 0.69 12.77 -12.26
C GLN A 122 0.34 14.25 -12.04
N SER A 123 1.15 14.97 -11.27
CA SER A 123 0.94 16.39 -11.00
C SER A 123 1.13 17.25 -12.25
N VAL A 124 2.09 16.93 -13.12
CA VAL A 124 2.28 17.59 -14.42
C VAL A 124 1.06 17.34 -15.32
N VAL A 125 0.56 16.10 -15.37
CA VAL A 125 -0.67 15.76 -16.12
C VAL A 125 -1.87 16.56 -15.58
N ALA A 126 -2.07 16.58 -14.27
CA ALA A 126 -3.16 17.32 -13.64
C ALA A 126 -3.07 18.83 -13.90
N ALA A 127 -1.87 19.41 -13.84
CA ALA A 127 -1.65 20.82 -14.16
C ALA A 127 -1.99 21.14 -15.62
N ASN A 128 -1.73 20.21 -16.55
CA ASN A 128 -2.13 20.37 -17.95
C ASN A 128 -3.64 20.26 -18.17
N ASP A 129 -4.29 19.32 -17.49
CA ASP A 129 -5.74 19.13 -17.58
C ASP A 129 -6.49 20.34 -17.01
N LEU A 130 -6.00 20.89 -15.90
CA LEU A 130 -6.51 22.11 -15.26
C LEU A 130 -6.12 23.41 -15.98
N LYS A 131 -5.34 23.33 -17.07
CA LYS A 131 -4.84 24.49 -17.84
C LYS A 131 -4.01 25.46 -17.00
N ILE A 132 -3.33 24.95 -15.97
CA ILE A 132 -2.33 25.69 -15.20
C ILE A 132 -1.06 25.86 -16.05
N ILE A 133 -0.67 24.80 -16.76
CA ILE A 133 0.43 24.80 -17.72
C ILE A 133 -0.03 24.39 -19.12
N SER A 134 0.71 24.81 -20.13
CA SER A 134 0.42 24.46 -21.52
C SER A 134 0.75 22.99 -21.81
N ARG A 135 0.14 22.41 -22.87
CA ARG A 135 0.48 21.03 -23.27
C ARG A 135 1.93 20.86 -23.72
N PRO A 136 2.52 21.78 -24.52
CA PRO A 136 3.94 21.69 -24.88
C PRO A 136 4.86 21.72 -23.66
N GLU A 137 4.56 22.57 -22.68
CA GLU A 137 5.30 22.65 -21.41
C GLU A 137 5.20 21.36 -20.60
N ALA A 138 3.98 20.86 -20.39
CA ALA A 138 3.75 19.60 -19.69
C ALA A 138 4.50 18.43 -20.35
N ARG A 139 4.43 18.32 -21.68
CA ARG A 139 5.18 17.32 -22.45
C ARG A 139 6.68 17.47 -22.24
N SER A 140 7.21 18.69 -22.24
CA SER A 140 8.64 18.95 -22.03
C SER A 140 9.10 18.49 -20.64
N LEU A 141 8.36 18.85 -19.59
CA LEU A 141 8.66 18.47 -18.21
C LEU A 141 8.65 16.94 -18.05
N ILE A 142 7.58 16.28 -18.52
CA ILE A 142 7.47 14.82 -18.47
C ILE A 142 8.62 14.17 -19.23
N SER A 143 8.90 14.61 -20.46
CA SER A 143 9.95 13.99 -21.29
C SER A 143 11.31 14.06 -20.60
N ALA A 144 11.65 15.22 -20.04
CA ALA A 144 12.92 15.44 -19.36
C ALA A 144 13.08 14.55 -18.12
N THR A 145 12.02 14.41 -17.30
CA THR A 145 12.04 13.48 -16.16
C THR A 145 12.15 12.03 -16.61
N LEU A 146 11.40 11.61 -17.63
CA LEU A 146 11.48 10.23 -18.15
C LEU A 146 12.86 9.89 -18.73
N GLU A 147 13.52 10.86 -19.38
CA GLU A 147 14.89 10.70 -19.89
C GLU A 147 15.89 10.45 -18.75
N THR A 148 15.85 11.27 -17.69
CA THR A 148 16.70 11.05 -16.51
C THR A 148 16.41 9.70 -15.86
N VAL A 149 15.14 9.39 -15.62
CA VAL A 149 14.74 8.11 -15.00
C VAL A 149 15.16 6.90 -15.84
N GLY A 150 15.18 7.04 -17.17
CA GLY A 150 15.70 6.03 -18.07
C GLY A 150 17.19 5.70 -17.87
N SER A 151 17.97 6.62 -17.28
CA SER A 151 19.39 6.44 -16.98
C SER A 151 19.70 6.00 -15.56
N MET A 152 18.72 6.02 -14.66
CA MET A 152 18.90 5.69 -13.24
C MET A 152 19.15 4.19 -13.03
N GLU A 153 19.99 3.88 -12.05
CA GLU A 153 20.23 2.52 -11.54
C GLU A 153 18.90 1.90 -11.10
N ARG A 154 18.66 0.64 -11.48
CA ARG A 154 17.40 -0.08 -11.24
C ARG A 154 17.69 -1.57 -11.07
N ASP A 155 16.81 -2.27 -10.38
CA ASP A 155 16.82 -3.72 -10.30
C ASP A 155 15.40 -4.29 -10.44
N HIS A 156 15.26 -5.42 -11.14
CA HIS A 156 13.95 -6.00 -11.53
C HIS A 156 13.01 -4.96 -12.20
N GLY A 157 13.60 -3.97 -12.89
CA GLY A 157 12.90 -2.82 -13.49
C GLY A 157 12.44 -1.75 -12.49
N PHE A 158 12.61 -1.97 -11.20
CA PHE A 158 12.24 -1.05 -10.12
C PHE A 158 13.38 -0.10 -9.75
N LEU A 159 12.98 1.06 -9.24
CA LEU A 159 13.88 2.02 -8.61
C LEU A 159 14.16 1.59 -7.15
N HIS A 160 15.38 1.86 -6.69
CA HIS A 160 15.80 1.76 -5.29
C HIS A 160 15.08 2.79 -4.41
N GLN A 161 15.28 2.69 -3.10
CA GLN A 161 14.55 3.52 -2.13
C GLN A 161 14.85 5.03 -2.28
N TRP A 162 16.11 5.41 -2.46
CA TRP A 162 16.52 6.82 -2.50
C TRP A 162 17.52 7.12 -3.62
N TYR A 163 17.37 8.30 -4.21
CA TYR A 163 18.31 8.87 -5.17
C TYR A 163 18.62 10.31 -4.82
N ASP A 164 19.86 10.73 -5.06
CA ASP A 164 20.24 12.13 -4.99
C ASP A 164 19.63 12.90 -6.17
N THR A 165 18.98 14.04 -5.90
CA THR A 165 18.29 14.81 -6.95
C THR A 165 19.26 15.52 -7.88
N GLY A 166 20.47 15.87 -7.44
CA GLY A 166 21.42 16.60 -8.29
C GLY A 166 22.18 15.69 -9.26
N THR A 167 22.28 14.40 -8.95
CA THR A 167 23.09 13.43 -9.70
C THR A 167 22.32 12.24 -10.24
N ALA A 168 21.08 12.02 -9.80
CA ALA A 168 20.24 10.86 -10.12
C ALA A 168 20.87 9.50 -9.72
N LYS A 169 21.84 9.50 -8.80
CA LYS A 169 22.51 8.29 -8.29
C LYS A 169 21.82 7.76 -7.05
N ALA A 170 21.74 6.43 -6.93
CA ALA A 170 21.20 5.78 -5.75
C ALA A 170 22.05 6.11 -4.51
N ILE A 171 21.40 6.38 -3.38
CA ILE A 171 22.03 6.73 -2.09
C ILE A 171 21.47 5.86 -0.97
N LEU A 172 22.30 5.62 0.05
CA LEU A 172 21.88 4.81 1.21
C LEU A 172 20.79 5.49 2.02
N ASN A 173 20.93 6.79 2.29
CA ASN A 173 19.95 7.58 3.01
C ASN A 173 20.02 9.03 2.53
N PRO A 174 19.01 9.86 2.85
CA PRO A 174 19.08 11.30 2.66
C PRO A 174 20.39 11.92 3.21
N GLY A 175 21.22 12.45 2.31
CA GLY A 175 22.49 13.09 2.65
C GLY A 175 23.65 12.12 2.97
N ASP A 176 23.49 10.84 2.64
CA ASP A 176 24.47 9.77 2.90
C ASP A 176 25.26 9.41 1.62
N VAL A 177 26.07 8.35 1.71
CA VAL A 177 26.92 7.88 0.61
C VAL A 177 26.12 7.27 -0.56
N PHE A 178 26.73 7.29 -1.75
CA PHE A 178 26.19 6.61 -2.93
C PHE A 178 26.24 5.09 -2.76
N CYS A 179 25.21 4.39 -3.23
CA CYS A 179 25.12 2.94 -3.14
C CYS A 179 26.26 2.22 -3.84
N ALA A 180 26.77 2.79 -4.96
CA ALA A 180 27.93 2.28 -5.67
C ALA A 180 29.24 2.24 -4.83
N THR A 181 29.27 2.87 -3.65
CA THR A 181 30.43 2.84 -2.74
C THR A 181 30.33 1.76 -1.66
N GLN A 182 29.21 1.04 -1.59
CA GLN A 182 29.02 -0.05 -0.63
C GLN A 182 29.87 -1.27 -1.02
N ALA A 183 30.54 -1.88 -0.04
CA ALA A 183 31.46 -2.98 -0.27
C ALA A 183 30.76 -4.32 -0.55
N ALA A 184 29.54 -4.51 -0.06
CA ALA A 184 28.73 -5.71 -0.25
C ALA A 184 27.23 -5.38 -0.14
N PRO A 185 26.36 -6.15 -0.82
CA PRO A 185 24.92 -6.05 -0.62
C PRO A 185 24.53 -6.30 0.85
N ALA A 186 23.66 -5.45 1.39
CA ALA A 186 23.07 -5.59 2.72
C ALA A 186 21.56 -5.32 2.63
N GLN A 187 20.78 -5.74 3.63
CA GLN A 187 19.34 -5.41 3.71
C GLN A 187 19.14 -3.95 4.15
N ASP A 188 19.47 -3.03 3.27
CA ASP A 188 19.37 -1.59 3.46
C ASP A 188 18.70 -0.93 2.24
N ASN A 189 18.61 0.40 2.26
CA ASN A 189 17.97 1.19 1.21
C ASN A 189 18.68 1.12 -0.15
N CYS A 190 19.95 0.70 -0.20
CA CYS A 190 20.66 0.52 -1.47
C CYS A 190 20.20 -0.74 -2.21
N SER A 191 19.75 -1.78 -1.50
CA SER A 191 19.19 -2.97 -2.15
C SER A 191 17.67 -3.02 -2.08
N PHE A 192 17.03 -2.21 -1.23
CA PHE A 192 15.58 -2.25 -1.04
C PHE A 192 14.80 -1.65 -2.22
N LEU A 193 13.87 -2.45 -2.73
CA LEU A 193 12.86 -2.11 -3.72
C LEU A 193 11.50 -2.06 -3.02
N SER A 194 11.02 -0.86 -2.73
CA SER A 194 9.72 -0.67 -2.07
C SER A 194 8.57 -1.02 -3.02
N ALA A 195 7.68 -1.93 -2.62
CA ALA A 195 6.48 -2.24 -3.38
C ALA A 195 5.53 -1.03 -3.45
N VAL A 196 5.46 -0.24 -2.38
CA VAL A 196 4.63 0.98 -2.30
C VAL A 196 5.13 2.01 -3.31
N ASP A 197 6.40 2.40 -3.21
CA ASP A 197 6.94 3.53 -3.97
C ASP A 197 6.97 3.22 -5.46
N ASN A 198 7.36 1.99 -5.82
CA ASN A 198 7.36 1.55 -7.20
C ASN A 198 5.93 1.35 -7.76
N GLY A 199 4.95 1.05 -6.90
CA GLY A 199 3.53 1.06 -7.27
C GLY A 199 3.04 2.45 -7.67
N TRP A 200 3.40 3.48 -6.89
CA TRP A 200 3.10 4.88 -7.21
C TRP A 200 3.83 5.35 -8.47
N TYR A 201 5.10 4.98 -8.62
CA TYR A 201 5.87 5.24 -9.84
C TYR A 201 5.20 4.64 -11.08
N ALA A 202 4.87 3.35 -11.05
CA ALA A 202 4.20 2.69 -12.17
C ALA A 202 2.83 3.30 -12.48
N SER A 203 2.06 3.68 -11.46
CA SER A 203 0.81 4.42 -11.63
C SER A 203 1.03 5.75 -12.34
N GLY A 204 2.07 6.51 -11.97
CA GLY A 204 2.43 7.76 -12.64
C GLY A 204 2.83 7.57 -14.10
N LEU A 205 3.57 6.50 -14.41
CA LEU A 205 3.88 6.10 -15.78
C LEU A 205 2.60 5.77 -16.57
N LEU A 206 1.69 4.96 -16.03
CA LEU A 206 0.44 4.57 -16.70
C LEU A 206 -0.48 5.77 -16.99
N VAL A 207 -0.60 6.70 -16.04
CA VAL A 207 -1.33 7.97 -16.23
C VAL A 207 -0.68 8.80 -17.34
N THR A 208 0.65 8.94 -17.29
CA THR A 208 1.43 9.67 -18.30
C THR A 208 1.22 9.10 -19.69
N ARG A 209 1.33 7.77 -19.85
CA ARG A 209 1.10 7.08 -21.13
C ARG A 209 -0.28 7.36 -21.71
N SER A 210 -1.29 7.44 -20.83
CA SER A 210 -2.68 7.67 -21.23
C SER A 210 -2.93 9.13 -21.63
N ALA A 211 -2.38 10.10 -20.90
CA ALA A 211 -2.57 11.53 -21.15
C ALA A 211 -1.66 12.09 -22.27
N PHE A 212 -0.49 11.49 -22.47
CA PHE A 212 0.53 11.85 -23.46
C PHE A 212 0.92 10.61 -24.30
N PRO A 213 0.03 10.13 -25.19
CA PRO A 213 0.29 8.95 -26.01
C PRO A 213 1.53 9.08 -26.90
N GLU A 214 1.93 10.31 -27.24
CA GLU A 214 3.20 10.60 -27.94
C GLU A 214 4.46 10.19 -27.15
N LEU A 215 4.35 9.98 -25.82
CA LEU A 215 5.43 9.51 -24.95
C LEU A 215 5.30 8.01 -24.61
N ALA A 216 4.30 7.32 -25.16
CA ALA A 216 4.00 5.93 -24.81
C ALA A 216 5.17 4.98 -25.05
N LYS A 217 6.00 5.20 -26.09
CA LYS A 217 7.19 4.38 -26.35
C LYS A 217 8.18 4.44 -25.18
N THR A 218 8.52 5.65 -24.73
CA THR A 218 9.45 5.86 -23.60
C THR A 218 8.88 5.29 -22.32
N VAL A 219 7.60 5.54 -22.04
CA VAL A 219 6.94 4.99 -20.86
C VAL A 219 6.90 3.46 -20.87
N ASN A 220 6.55 2.85 -22.00
CA ASN A 220 6.51 1.39 -22.12
C ASN A 220 7.90 0.77 -21.92
N ALA A 221 8.98 1.44 -22.34
CA ALA A 221 10.35 0.98 -22.10
C ALA A 221 10.73 0.99 -20.60
N LEU A 222 10.09 1.85 -19.79
CA LEU A 222 10.27 1.89 -18.34
C LEU A 222 9.40 0.87 -17.59
N ILE A 223 8.16 0.64 -18.06
CA ILE A 223 7.23 -0.32 -17.45
C ILE A 223 7.61 -1.76 -17.79
N ALA A 224 7.99 -2.05 -19.04
CA ALA A 224 8.25 -3.42 -19.51
C ALA A 224 9.19 -4.26 -18.63
N PRO A 225 10.30 -3.72 -18.08
CA PRO A 225 11.17 -4.51 -17.21
C PRO A 225 10.67 -4.65 -15.77
N MET A 226 9.61 -3.93 -15.34
CA MET A 226 9.11 -4.00 -13.97
C MET A 226 8.47 -5.36 -13.71
N ASP A 227 9.03 -6.11 -12.75
CA ASP A 227 8.56 -7.46 -12.40
C ASP A 227 7.81 -7.45 -11.06
N PHE A 228 6.53 -7.08 -11.07
CA PHE A 228 5.71 -7.04 -9.85
C PHE A 228 5.54 -8.43 -9.20
N SER A 229 5.84 -9.52 -9.90
CA SER A 229 5.70 -10.86 -9.32
C SER A 229 6.63 -11.09 -8.13
N ILE A 230 7.77 -10.37 -8.04
CA ILE A 230 8.69 -10.48 -6.90
C ILE A 230 8.07 -10.02 -5.58
N PHE A 231 7.06 -9.15 -5.63
CA PHE A 231 6.33 -8.68 -4.45
C PHE A 231 5.21 -9.65 -4.05
N TYR A 232 4.87 -10.65 -4.86
CA TYR A 232 3.83 -11.62 -4.52
C TYR A 232 4.38 -12.78 -3.69
N ASP A 233 3.76 -13.03 -2.54
CA ASP A 233 4.06 -14.20 -1.74
C ASP A 233 3.38 -15.45 -2.29
N SER A 234 4.09 -16.15 -3.19
CA SER A 234 3.65 -17.38 -3.82
C SER A 234 3.82 -18.65 -2.97
N ARG A 235 4.23 -18.52 -1.70
CA ARG A 235 4.39 -19.67 -0.80
C ARG A 235 3.06 -20.40 -0.59
N ALA A 236 3.15 -21.66 -0.18
CA ALA A 236 2.00 -22.52 0.03
C ALA A 236 0.97 -21.84 0.95
N GLN A 237 -0.27 -21.80 0.48
CA GLN A 237 -1.36 -21.13 1.18
C GLN A 237 -2.16 -22.10 2.04
N THR A 238 -2.74 -21.61 3.13
CA THR A 238 -3.66 -22.38 3.99
C THR A 238 -5.07 -21.82 3.91
N ALA A 239 -6.02 -22.52 4.54
CA ALA A 239 -7.37 -21.99 4.75
C ALA A 239 -7.43 -20.88 5.82
N CYS A 240 -6.38 -20.71 6.63
CA CYS A 240 -6.28 -19.72 7.69
C CYS A 240 -5.76 -18.37 7.15
N ASN A 241 -5.81 -17.31 7.96
CA ASN A 241 -5.24 -16.02 7.59
C ASN A 241 -3.71 -16.06 7.57
N THR A 242 -3.12 -17.00 8.30
CA THR A 242 -1.67 -17.22 8.40
C THR A 242 -1.29 -18.65 8.05
N ASN A 243 0.01 -18.89 7.84
CA ASN A 243 0.55 -20.21 7.62
C ASN A 243 1.48 -20.61 8.77
N ALA A 244 1.05 -21.57 9.59
CA ALA A 244 1.81 -22.09 10.72
C ALA A 244 3.10 -22.84 10.34
N ALA A 245 3.24 -23.24 9.07
CA ALA A 245 4.48 -23.83 8.55
C ALA A 245 5.53 -22.76 8.19
N ILE A 246 5.17 -21.48 8.23
CA ILE A 246 6.09 -20.36 7.99
C ILE A 246 6.50 -19.79 9.34
N GLU A 247 7.79 -19.53 9.52
CA GLU A 247 8.33 -18.90 10.71
C GLU A 247 7.57 -17.61 11.05
N GLY A 248 7.19 -17.47 12.32
CA GLY A 248 6.41 -16.33 12.80
C GLY A 248 4.93 -16.33 12.39
N ASN A 249 4.40 -17.45 11.87
CA ASN A 249 3.01 -17.57 11.40
C ASN A 249 2.63 -16.47 10.40
N GLN A 250 3.49 -16.21 9.41
CA GLN A 250 3.25 -15.15 8.43
C GLN A 250 2.06 -15.46 7.52
N PRO A 251 1.36 -14.44 6.99
CA PRO A 251 0.41 -14.64 5.91
C PRO A 251 1.12 -15.14 4.65
N THR A 252 0.35 -15.75 3.74
CA THR A 252 0.82 -16.23 2.43
C THR A 252 -0.21 -15.84 1.37
N GLY A 253 0.21 -15.69 0.12
CA GLY A 253 -0.66 -15.19 -0.95
C GLY A 253 -1.03 -13.70 -0.83
N GLN A 254 -0.30 -12.94 -0.01
CA GLN A 254 -0.38 -11.46 0.08
C GLN A 254 0.84 -10.83 -0.62
N MET A 255 0.88 -9.50 -0.68
CA MET A 255 2.03 -8.77 -1.20
C MET A 255 3.05 -8.50 -0.08
N TYR A 256 4.32 -8.79 -0.31
CA TYR A 256 5.42 -8.35 0.54
C TYR A 256 5.50 -6.81 0.59
N GLY A 257 6.10 -6.29 1.65
CA GLY A 257 6.41 -4.87 1.80
C GLY A 257 7.31 -4.31 0.70
N GLY A 258 8.22 -5.16 0.22
CA GLY A 258 9.21 -4.88 -0.79
C GLY A 258 10.13 -6.07 -0.98
N TYR A 259 11.27 -5.83 -1.62
CA TYR A 259 12.25 -6.85 -1.97
C TYR A 259 13.66 -6.28 -1.82
N TYR A 260 14.59 -7.06 -1.29
CA TYR A 260 16.01 -6.70 -1.22
C TYR A 260 16.74 -7.38 -2.38
N SER A 261 17.26 -6.56 -3.30
CA SER A 261 18.06 -6.99 -4.44
C SER A 261 19.11 -8.03 -4.04
N GLY A 262 19.12 -9.15 -4.75
CA GLY A 262 20.02 -10.29 -4.51
C GLY A 262 19.80 -11.07 -3.20
N GLN A 263 18.81 -10.70 -2.37
CA GLN A 263 18.61 -11.28 -1.03
C GLN A 263 17.21 -11.87 -0.82
N GLY A 264 16.18 -11.33 -1.47
CA GLY A 264 14.82 -11.86 -1.42
C GLY A 264 13.79 -10.89 -0.85
N PRO A 265 12.55 -11.34 -0.63
CA PRO A 265 11.47 -10.49 -0.17
C PRO A 265 11.69 -9.95 1.24
N ALA A 266 11.08 -8.80 1.54
CA ALA A 266 11.04 -8.27 2.89
C ALA A 266 10.31 -9.24 3.85
N SER A 267 10.66 -9.21 5.14
CA SER A 267 10.10 -10.09 6.17
C SER A 267 8.66 -9.75 6.58
N TYR A 268 8.04 -8.76 5.96
CA TYR A 268 6.69 -8.28 6.28
C TYR A 268 5.83 -8.12 5.03
N HIS A 269 4.51 -8.09 5.23
CA HIS A 269 3.52 -7.95 4.16
C HIS A 269 2.70 -6.67 4.29
N ASN A 270 2.28 -6.18 3.14
CA ASN A 270 1.27 -5.14 2.99
C ASN A 270 -0.13 -5.78 2.98
N GLY A 271 -0.57 -6.25 4.16
CA GLY A 271 -1.75 -7.11 4.27
C GLY A 271 -3.11 -6.41 4.33
N ALA A 272 -3.16 -5.08 4.44
CA ALA A 272 -4.41 -4.32 4.49
C ALA A 272 -4.78 -3.73 3.12
N LEU A 273 -6.03 -3.90 2.70
CA LEU A 273 -6.51 -3.44 1.38
C LEU A 273 -6.75 -1.93 1.35
N TYR A 274 -7.01 -1.34 2.51
CA TYR A 274 -7.33 0.08 2.70
C TYR A 274 -6.08 0.95 2.91
N SER A 275 -4.89 0.42 2.60
CA SER A 275 -3.64 1.18 2.66
C SER A 275 -3.12 1.56 1.26
N ASP A 276 -2.11 2.43 1.26
CA ASP A 276 -1.35 2.91 0.11
C ASP A 276 -0.75 1.84 -0.84
N PRO A 277 -0.24 0.68 -0.40
CA PRO A 277 0.37 -0.34 -1.29
C PRO A 277 -0.58 -0.94 -2.32
N ARG A 278 -1.90 -0.78 -2.19
CA ARG A 278 -2.90 -1.42 -3.07
C ARG A 278 -2.68 -1.11 -4.56
N ILE A 279 -2.08 0.03 -4.89
CA ILE A 279 -1.82 0.41 -6.27
C ILE A 279 -0.82 -0.52 -6.96
N ALA A 280 0.21 -0.99 -6.24
CA ALA A 280 1.18 -1.95 -6.76
C ALA A 280 0.52 -3.28 -7.11
N MET A 281 -0.40 -3.73 -6.26
CA MET A 281 -1.22 -4.90 -6.50
C MET A 281 -2.10 -4.74 -7.76
N TYR A 282 -2.76 -3.59 -7.94
CA TYR A 282 -3.56 -3.33 -9.14
C TYR A 282 -2.72 -3.35 -10.41
N VAL A 283 -1.52 -2.75 -10.36
CA VAL A 283 -0.58 -2.76 -11.48
C VAL A 283 -0.12 -4.20 -11.76
N GLY A 284 0.34 -4.93 -10.75
CA GLY A 284 0.78 -6.32 -10.90
C GLY A 284 -0.30 -7.25 -11.47
N MET A 285 -1.55 -7.12 -10.99
CA MET A 285 -2.69 -7.87 -11.55
C MET A 285 -3.02 -7.43 -12.98
N GLY A 286 -3.04 -6.13 -13.25
CA GLY A 286 -3.33 -5.58 -14.59
C GLY A 286 -2.26 -5.91 -15.63
N LEU A 287 -1.03 -6.14 -15.20
CA LEU A 287 0.08 -6.64 -16.02
C LEU A 287 0.13 -8.17 -16.09
N HIS A 288 -0.81 -8.88 -15.46
CA HIS A 288 -0.85 -10.34 -15.35
C HIS A 288 0.39 -10.97 -14.69
N GLN A 289 1.03 -10.23 -13.79
CA GLN A 289 2.20 -10.66 -13.01
C GLN A 289 1.82 -11.17 -11.61
N MET A 290 0.61 -10.85 -11.13
CA MET A 290 0.07 -11.33 -9.86
C MET A 290 -1.30 -12.01 -10.04
N PRO A 291 -1.55 -13.15 -9.38
CA PRO A 291 -2.84 -13.84 -9.46
C PRO A 291 -3.89 -13.17 -8.57
N GLY A 292 -5.18 -13.50 -8.78
CA GLY A 292 -6.29 -12.97 -7.96
C GLY A 292 -6.16 -13.25 -6.45
N ASP A 293 -5.36 -14.24 -6.05
CA ASP A 293 -5.03 -14.55 -4.66
C ASP A 293 -4.60 -13.32 -3.86
N VAL A 294 -3.76 -12.45 -4.44
CA VAL A 294 -3.27 -11.25 -3.76
C VAL A 294 -4.42 -10.34 -3.34
N TRP A 295 -5.48 -10.24 -4.15
CA TRP A 295 -6.66 -9.42 -3.86
C TRP A 295 -7.58 -10.04 -2.81
N TRP A 296 -7.79 -11.36 -2.87
CA TRP A 296 -8.71 -12.05 -1.98
C TRP A 296 -8.11 -12.34 -0.60
N ARG A 297 -6.79 -12.48 -0.50
CA ARG A 297 -6.08 -12.72 0.76
C ARG A 297 -5.64 -11.45 1.47
N THR A 298 -5.62 -10.31 0.78
CA THR A 298 -5.42 -9.00 1.41
C THR A 298 -6.69 -8.61 2.18
N TRP A 299 -6.51 -8.22 3.44
CA TRP A 299 -7.57 -7.97 4.41
C TRP A 299 -8.30 -6.65 4.14
N ARG A 300 -9.62 -6.72 3.94
CA ARG A 300 -10.50 -5.53 3.76
C ARG A 300 -10.70 -4.76 5.06
N THR A 301 -10.77 -5.50 6.15
CA THR A 301 -10.67 -5.08 7.54
C THR A 301 -9.85 -6.15 8.24
N LEU A 302 -9.25 -5.84 9.40
CA LEU A 302 -8.49 -6.84 10.14
C LEU A 302 -9.46 -7.92 10.66
N PRO A 303 -9.46 -9.13 10.09
CA PRO A 303 -10.56 -10.07 10.29
C PRO A 303 -10.56 -10.63 11.72
N PRO A 304 -11.73 -11.07 12.24
CA PRO A 304 -11.74 -11.90 13.43
C PRO A 304 -10.94 -13.19 13.19
N LYS A 305 -10.48 -13.84 14.26
CA LYS A 305 -9.76 -15.11 14.13
C LYS A 305 -10.64 -16.16 13.44
N GLN A 306 -10.13 -16.73 12.37
CA GLN A 306 -10.67 -17.93 11.71
C GLN A 306 -10.02 -19.19 12.26
N CYS A 307 -8.71 -19.12 12.54
CA CYS A 307 -7.90 -20.20 13.09
C CYS A 307 -7.19 -19.74 14.37
N GLU A 308 -6.73 -20.70 15.18
CA GLU A 308 -6.00 -20.41 16.42
C GLU A 308 -4.70 -19.62 16.16
N THR A 309 -4.03 -19.92 15.05
CA THR A 309 -2.78 -19.30 14.61
C THR A 309 -2.96 -17.93 13.95
N ASP A 310 -4.20 -17.46 13.78
CA ASP A 310 -4.45 -16.15 13.18
C ASP A 310 -3.97 -15.03 14.12
N PRO A 311 -3.53 -13.89 13.55
CA PRO A 311 -3.02 -12.78 14.34
C PRO A 311 -4.10 -12.27 15.30
N ASP A 312 -3.67 -11.88 16.50
CA ASP A 312 -4.57 -11.20 17.41
C ASP A 312 -4.63 -9.70 17.07
N PHE A 313 -5.80 -9.25 16.63
CA PHE A 313 -6.07 -7.84 16.37
C PHE A 313 -6.93 -7.20 17.47
N SER A 314 -6.95 -7.75 18.68
CA SER A 314 -7.68 -7.23 19.86
C SER A 314 -7.22 -5.83 20.31
N TRP A 315 -6.04 -5.39 19.87
CA TRP A 315 -5.51 -4.04 20.13
C TRP A 315 -6.23 -2.94 19.35
N GLN A 316 -7.05 -3.29 18.35
CA GLN A 316 -7.85 -2.31 17.62
C GLN A 316 -8.85 -1.62 18.55
N GLY A 317 -8.99 -0.29 18.41
CA GLY A 317 -9.98 0.48 19.19
C GLY A 317 -11.44 0.09 18.88
N GLN A 318 -11.68 -0.55 17.74
CA GLN A 318 -12.97 -1.11 17.35
C GLN A 318 -12.76 -2.46 16.64
N ALA A 319 -13.45 -3.51 17.08
CA ALA A 319 -13.53 -4.75 16.31
C ALA A 319 -14.46 -4.56 15.10
N PRO A 320 -14.08 -5.01 13.88
CA PRO A 320 -14.94 -4.86 12.72
C PRO A 320 -16.20 -5.71 12.85
N ALA A 321 -17.35 -5.13 12.55
CA ALA A 321 -18.60 -5.88 12.36
C ALA A 321 -18.63 -6.45 10.94
N GLY A 322 -19.33 -7.56 10.71
CA GLY A 322 -19.37 -8.18 9.38
C GLY A 322 -19.74 -9.66 9.42
N TYR A 323 -19.44 -10.34 8.32
CA TYR A 323 -19.68 -11.79 8.17
C TYR A 323 -18.62 -12.44 7.28
N TRP A 324 -18.42 -13.75 7.50
CA TRP A 324 -17.61 -14.59 6.60
C TRP A 324 -18.44 -14.99 5.38
N THR A 325 -17.84 -14.91 4.20
CA THR A 325 -18.42 -15.43 2.96
C THR A 325 -17.36 -16.11 2.11
N THR A 326 -17.78 -16.90 1.13
CA THR A 326 -16.91 -17.52 0.14
C THR A 326 -17.15 -16.89 -1.21
N ILE A 327 -16.09 -16.34 -1.81
CA ILE A 327 -16.11 -15.73 -3.14
C ILE A 327 -15.24 -16.58 -4.05
N ASN A 328 -15.77 -16.94 -5.22
CA ASN A 328 -14.97 -17.57 -6.27
C ASN A 328 -14.27 -16.47 -7.08
N ASP A 329 -12.96 -16.56 -7.21
CA ASP A 329 -12.21 -15.64 -8.04
C ASP A 329 -12.71 -15.69 -9.50
N PRO A 330 -13.06 -14.56 -10.12
CA PRO A 330 -13.69 -14.56 -11.44
C PRO A 330 -12.79 -15.05 -12.57
N GLN A 331 -11.46 -15.09 -12.38
CA GLN A 331 -10.52 -15.54 -13.40
C GLN A 331 -10.16 -17.02 -13.24
N SER A 332 -9.80 -17.43 -12.02
CA SER A 332 -9.32 -18.79 -11.71
C SER A 332 -10.42 -19.74 -11.24
N GLY A 333 -11.59 -19.23 -10.83
CA GLY A 333 -12.66 -20.01 -10.20
C GLY A 333 -12.34 -20.51 -8.79
N LYS A 334 -11.15 -20.23 -8.25
CA LYS A 334 -10.70 -20.68 -6.93
C LYS A 334 -11.56 -20.04 -5.83
N PRO A 335 -12.06 -20.80 -4.85
CA PRO A 335 -12.83 -20.24 -3.73
C PRO A 335 -11.91 -19.60 -2.69
N PHE A 336 -12.28 -18.42 -2.22
CA PHE A 336 -11.62 -17.70 -1.13
C PHE A 336 -12.63 -17.40 -0.03
N ARG A 337 -12.29 -17.77 1.21
CA ARG A 337 -13.09 -17.37 2.38
C ARG A 337 -12.61 -16.00 2.83
N VAL A 338 -13.50 -15.01 2.79
CA VAL A 338 -13.19 -13.61 3.08
C VAL A 338 -14.12 -13.07 4.17
N TRP A 339 -13.59 -12.14 4.96
CA TRP A 339 -14.37 -11.38 5.93
C TRP A 339 -14.85 -10.08 5.27
N GLU A 340 -16.15 -10.00 5.00
CA GLU A 340 -16.82 -8.78 4.53
C GLU A 340 -17.17 -7.93 5.76
N GLY A 341 -16.15 -7.24 6.26
CA GLY A 341 -16.22 -6.43 7.47
C GLY A 341 -16.25 -4.92 7.22
N HIS A 342 -16.71 -4.18 8.22
CA HIS A 342 -16.71 -2.73 8.25
C HIS A 342 -16.46 -2.19 9.66
N TYR A 343 -15.91 -0.98 9.72
CA TYR A 343 -15.87 -0.14 10.93
C TYR A 343 -17.01 0.88 10.87
N THR A 344 -17.36 1.46 12.01
CA THR A 344 -18.37 2.54 12.06
C THR A 344 -17.74 3.79 12.64
N TYR A 345 -17.74 4.87 11.87
CA TYR A 345 -17.36 6.17 12.39
C TYR A 345 -18.51 6.71 13.26
N PRO A 346 -18.22 7.13 14.51
CA PRO A 346 -19.23 7.69 15.41
C PRO A 346 -19.79 9.03 14.93
#